data_AF-A0A1J5FM71-F1
#
_entry.id   AF-A0A1J5FM71-F1
#
_cell.length_a   1.000
_cell.length_b   1.000
_cell.length_c   1.000
_cell.angle_alpha   90.00
_cell.angle_beta   90.00
_cell.angle_gamma   90.00
#
_symmetry.space_group_name_H-M   'P 1'
#
loop_
_entity.id
_entity.type
_entity.pdbx_description
1 polymer ?
#
loop_
_entity_poly.entity_id
_entity_poly.type
_entity_poly.pdbx_seq_one_letter_code
_entity_poly.pdbx_strand_id
1 'polypeptide(L)' 'MNEYVSVFSDISERKNQEKKLAHLATHDSLTSLPNRMHFNDNLHKAIQIAKRNNYKIAVLFLDLNRFKEVNDTM' A
#
# COMPACT_ATOMS: atom_id res chain seq x y z
N MET A 1 -4.20 8.99 -52.18
CA MET A 1 -3.16 8.39 -51.30
C MET A 1 -3.48 8.87 -49.90
N ASN A 2 -3.91 7.98 -49.01
CA ASN A 2 -4.18 8.35 -47.62
C ASN A 2 -2.92 8.08 -46.80
N GLU A 3 -2.32 9.13 -46.27
CA GLU A 3 -1.27 9.02 -45.25
C GLU A 3 -1.93 8.83 -43.89
N TYR A 4 -1.64 7.70 -43.25
CA TYR A 4 -1.95 7.50 -41.85
C TYR A 4 -0.74 7.92 -41.02
N VAL A 5 -0.89 8.96 -40.21
CA VAL A 5 0.07 9.31 -39.18
C VAL A 5 -0.29 8.54 -37.91
N SER A 6 0.63 7.70 -37.43
CA SER A 6 0.56 7.12 -36.08
C SER A 6 1.59 7.81 -35.19
N VAL A 7 1.11 8.41 -34.10
CA VAL A 7 1.96 8.96 -33.05
C VAL A 7 2.05 7.94 -31.92
N PHE A 8 3.27 7.46 -31.64
CA PHE A 8 3.56 6.68 -30.44
C PHE A 8 4.15 7.61 -29.39
N SER A 9 3.42 7.86 -28.30
CA SER A 9 3.94 8.57 -27.13
C SER A 9 4.40 7.54 -26.10
N ASP A 10 5.64 7.65 -25.65
CA ASP A 10 6.14 6.85 -24.54
C ASP A 10 5.39 7.23 -23.26
N ILE A 11 4.61 6.30 -22.71
CA ILE A 11 3.83 6.47 -21.49
C ILE A 11 4.53 5.86 -20.26
N SER A 12 5.76 5.37 -20.40
CA SER A 12 6.47 4.63 -19.36
C SER A 12 6.65 5.46 -18.09
N GLU A 13 7.03 6.72 -18.24
CA GLU A 13 7.24 7.62 -17.10
C GLU A 13 5.95 7.87 -16.33
N ARG A 14 4.86 8.22 -17.05
CA ARG A 14 3.53 8.41 -16.46
C ARG A 14 3.08 7.15 -15.72
N LYS A 15 3.25 5.98 -16.33
CA LYS A 15 2.89 4.70 -15.71
C LYS A 15 3.71 4.42 -14.45
N ASN A 16 4.98 4.79 -14.43
CA ASN A 16 5.82 4.63 -13.25
C ASN A 16 5.40 5.57 -12.11
N GLN A 17 5.06 6.82 -12.44
CA GLN A 17 4.55 7.79 -11.47
C GLN A 17 3.19 7.34 -10.89
N GLU A 18 2.27 6.86 -11.73
CA GLU A 18 0.99 6.28 -11.30
C GLU A 18 1.21 5.12 -10.31
N LYS A 19 2.13 4.20 -10.61
CA LYS A 19 2.47 3.08 -9.71
C LYS A 19 3.05 3.57 -8.38
N LYS A 20 3.95 4.57 -8.42
CA LYS A 20 4.55 5.15 -7.21
C LYS A 20 3.49 5.82 -6.34
N LEU A 21 2.59 6.59 -6.94
CA LEU A 21 1.47 7.22 -6.23
C LEU A 21 0.54 6.17 -5.60
N ALA A 22 0.20 5.11 -6.34
CA ALA A 22 -0.60 4.01 -5.80
C ALA A 22 0.08 3.31 -4.62
N HIS A 23 1.40 3.13 -4.69
CA HIS A 23 2.18 2.56 -3.59
C HIS A 23 2.16 3.48 -2.36
N LEU A 24 2.41 4.78 -2.53
CA LEU A 24 2.39 5.76 -1.44
C LEU A 24 1.01 5.92 -0.79
N ALA A 25 -0.07 5.71 -1.55
CA ALA A 25 -1.43 5.70 -1.00
C ALA A 25 -1.71 4.51 -0.06
N THR A 26 -0.96 3.41 -0.22
CA THR A 26 -1.22 2.13 0.48
C THR A 26 -0.09 1.66 1.40
N HIS A 27 1.07 2.30 1.36
CA HIS A 27 2.26 1.93 2.12
C HIS A 27 2.82 3.12 2.89
N ASP A 28 3.40 2.82 4.06
CA ASP A 28 4.16 3.76 4.86
C ASP A 28 5.50 4.07 4.19
N SER A 29 5.86 5.35 4.09
CA SER A 29 7.04 5.77 3.33
C SER A 29 8.36 5.45 4.03
N LEU A 30 8.36 5.29 5.35
CA LEU A 30 9.55 4.98 6.14
C LEU A 30 9.90 3.49 6.06
N THR A 31 8.90 2.62 6.15
CA THR A 31 9.07 1.16 6.26
C THR A 31 8.73 0.39 4.99
N SER A 32 8.03 1.02 4.03
CA SER A 32 7.42 0.36 2.86
C SER A 32 6.41 -0.74 3.22
N LEU A 33 5.98 -0.84 4.48
CA LEU A 33 4.91 -1.75 4.91
C LEU A 33 3.52 -1.17 4.59
N PRO A 34 2.46 -1.99 4.52
CA PRO A 34 1.09 -1.49 4.43
C PRO A 34 0.79 -0.43 5.48
N ASN A 35 0.29 0.72 5.05
CA ASN A 35 -0.12 1.77 5.99
C ASN A 35 -1.42 1.36 6.71
N ARG A 36 -1.82 2.16 7.71
CA ARG A 36 -3.02 1.90 8.52
C ARG A 36 -4.30 1.80 7.68
N MET A 37 -4.43 2.60 6.61
CA MET A 37 -5.59 2.55 5.73
C MET A 37 -5.67 1.20 5.01
N HIS A 38 -4.57 0.80 4.34
CA HIS A 38 -4.50 -0.46 3.62
C HIS A 38 -4.64 -1.68 4.55
N PHE A 39 -4.06 -1.62 5.76
CA PHE A 39 -4.28 -2.64 6.79
C PHE A 39 -5.76 -2.77 7.15
N ASN A 40 -6.46 -1.66 7.41
CA ASN A 40 -7.88 -1.68 7.76
C ASN A 40 -8.73 -2.26 6.63
N ASP A 41 -8.46 -1.91 5.37
CA ASP A 41 -9.18 -2.46 4.22
C ASP A 41 -8.99 -3.98 4.13
N ASN A 42 -7.77 -4.47 4.35
CA ASN A 42 -7.48 -5.90 4.36
C ASN A 42 -8.11 -6.61 5.56
N LEU A 43 -8.13 -5.99 6.73
CA LEU A 43 -8.80 -6.52 7.91
C LEU A 43 -10.32 -6.65 7.68
N HIS A 44 -10.96 -5.65 7.08
CA HIS A 44 -12.39 -5.74 6.73
C HIS A 44 -12.66 -6.92 5.79
N LYS A 45 -11.85 -7.09 4.74
CA LYS A 45 -11.95 -8.24 3.82
C LYS A 45 -11.76 -9.57 4.56
N ALA A 46 -10.75 -9.67 5.42
CA ALA A 46 -10.46 -10.87 6.21
C ALA A 46 -11.62 -11.23 7.14
N ILE A 47 -12.25 -10.25 7.79
CA ILE A 47 -13.44 -10.45 8.63
C ILE A 47 -14.60 -11.01 7.81
N GLN A 48 -14.87 -10.47 6.61
CA GLN A 48 -15.96 -10.97 5.77
C GLN A 48 -15.73 -12.42 5.31
N ILE A 49 -14.49 -12.75 4.94
CA ILE A 49 -14.10 -14.12 4.56
C ILE A 49 -14.25 -15.06 5.76
N ALA A 50 -13.78 -14.64 6.94
CA ALA A 50 -13.86 -15.44 8.15
C ALA A 50 -15.31 -15.72 8.57
N LYS A 51 -16.19 -14.71 8.50
CA LYS A 51 -17.63 -14.88 8.74
C LYS A 51 -18.26 -15.90 7.80
N ARG A 52 -17.96 -15.82 6.50
CA ARG A 52 -18.52 -16.73 5.49
C ARG A 52 -18.06 -18.18 5.67
N ASN A 53 -16.81 -18.37 6.08
CA ASN A 53 -16.19 -19.69 6.17
C ASN A 53 -16.17 -20.27 7.61
N ASN A 54 -16.79 -19.58 8.58
CA ASN A 54 -16.74 -19.91 10.00
C ASN A 54 -15.30 -20.06 10.54
N TYR A 55 -14.39 -19.20 10.10
CA TYR A 55 -13.02 -19.13 10.59
C TYR A 55 -12.87 -18.08 11.69
N LYS A 56 -11.82 -18.24 12.49
CA LYS A 56 -11.37 -17.22 13.44
C LYS A 56 -10.13 -16.54 12.88
N ILE A 57 -10.01 -15.25 13.14
CA ILE A 57 -8.81 -14.46 12.84
C ILE A 57 -8.27 -13.88 14.13
N ALA A 58 -6.97 -13.60 14.16
CA ALA A 58 -6.30 -12.90 15.24
C ALA A 58 -5.61 -11.65 14.68
N VAL A 59 -5.55 -10.60 15.50
CA VAL A 59 -4.82 -9.37 15.19
C VAL A 59 -3.76 -9.17 16.27
N LEU A 60 -2.53 -8.93 15.86
CA LEU A 60 -1.41 -8.64 16.75
C LEU A 60 -0.98 -7.18 16.58
N PHE A 61 -0.76 -6.51 17.70
CA PHE A 61 -0.12 -5.20 17.74
C PHE A 61 1.26 -5.36 18.38
N LEU A 62 2.26 -4.81 17.72
CA LEU A 62 3.64 -4.77 18.19
C LEU A 62 4.02 -3.30 18.33
N ASP A 63 4.59 -2.94 19.47
CA ASP A 63 5.10 -1.61 19.72
C ASP A 63 6.60 -1.67 20.01
N LEU A 64 7.32 -0.62 19.62
CA LEU A 64 8.76 -0.53 19.83
C LEU A 64 9.04 0.05 21.21
N ASN A 65 9.59 -0.78 22.09
CA ASN A 65 10.03 -0.33 23.41
C ASN A 65 11.09 0.77 23.27
N ARG A 66 10.99 1.80 24.11
CA ARG A 66 11.95 2.92 24.19
C ARG A 66 12.13 3.71 22.90
N PHE A 67 11.15 3.67 21.99
CA PHE A 67 11.19 4.39 20.71
C PHE A 67 11.48 5.90 20.87
N LYS A 68 10.92 6.53 21.90
CA LYS A 68 11.16 7.95 22.21
C LYS A 68 12.63 8.23 22.59
N GLU A 69 13.23 7.39 23.42
CA GLU A 69 14.64 7.57 23.85
C GLU A 69 15.60 7.52 22.65
N VAL A 70 15.34 6.63 21.69
CA VAL A 70 16.14 6.54 20.46
C VAL A 70 16.00 7.81 19.61
N ASN A 71 14.77 8.32 19.44
CA ASN A 71 14.54 9.54 18.67
C ASN A 71 15.07 10.81 19.36
N ASP A 72 15.07 10.86 20.69
CA ASP A 72 15.56 12.01 21.46
C ASP A 72 17.10 12.06 21.55
N THR A 73 17.80 10.98 21.14
CA THR A 73 19.28 10.86 21.17
C THR A 73 19.95 10.92 19.79
N MET A 74 19.17 11.04 18.72
CA MET A 74 19.62 11.26 17.34
C MET A 74 19.39 12.71 16.92
#